data_AF-A0A7S3CHG0-F1
#
_entry.id   AF-A0A7S3CHG0-F1
#
_cell.length_a   1.000
_cell.length_b   1.000
_cell.length_c   1.000
_cell.angle_alpha   90.00
_cell.angle_beta   90.00
_cell.angle_gamma   90.00
#
_symmetry.space_group_name_H-M   'P 1'
#
loop_
_entity.id
_entity.type
_entity.pdbx_description
1 polymer ?
#
loop_
_entity_poly.entity_id
_entity_poly.type
_entity_poly.pdbx_seq_one_letter_code
_entity_poly.pdbx_strand_id
1 'polypeptide(L)'
;MLRSEQQEIHGKHEEFGWGRSLHLELVHSVPGCACFLNAICTNCILKKDNWKFITYMTLLYGTFCWAYFLLTGVQQYSFLDFSNGDAFKNLFWINLASVIVYILFCSIDERIKPINEGGYIYTYNQLDKRNQV
;
A
#
# COMPACT_ATOMS: atom_id res chain seq x y z
N MET A 1 22.58 0.22 -5.99
CA MET A 1 23.04 -1.00 -5.31
C MET A 1 23.54 -1.93 -6.39
N LEU A 2 24.78 -2.40 -6.30
CA LEU A 2 25.36 -3.26 -7.33
C LEU A 2 24.89 -4.71 -7.13
N ARG A 3 24.80 -5.49 -8.22
CA ARG A 3 24.30 -6.88 -8.25
C ARG A 3 24.94 -7.78 -7.19
N SER A 4 26.23 -7.60 -6.90
CA SER A 4 26.94 -8.34 -5.85
C SER A 4 26.37 -8.06 -4.47
N GLU A 5 26.04 -6.82 -4.14
CA GLU A 5 25.48 -6.43 -2.83
C GLU A 5 24.05 -6.96 -2.66
N GLN A 6 23.22 -6.86 -3.71
CA GLN A 6 21.86 -7.40 -3.66
C GLN A 6 21.85 -8.94 -3.61
N GLN A 7 22.75 -9.62 -4.33
CA GLN A 7 22.90 -11.07 -4.26
C GLN A 7 23.65 -11.56 -3.00
N GLU A 8 24.41 -10.71 -2.32
CA GLU A 8 25.02 -11.04 -1.02
C GLU A 8 24.00 -10.88 0.12
N ILE A 9 23.14 -9.85 0.05
CA ILE A 9 22.01 -9.64 0.95
C ILE A 9 20.90 -10.67 0.70
N HIS A 10 20.64 -11.02 -0.57
CA HIS A 10 19.63 -12.02 -0.93
C HIS A 10 20.16 -13.45 -0.91
N GLY A 11 21.44 -13.71 -1.21
CA GLY A 11 22.03 -15.06 -1.30
C GLY A 11 22.32 -15.71 0.05
N LYS A 12 22.43 -14.94 1.14
CA LYS A 12 22.42 -15.45 2.53
C LYS A 12 21.00 -15.87 2.99
N HIS A 13 20.26 -16.54 2.12
CA HIS A 13 18.87 -16.94 2.35
C HIS A 13 18.72 -17.90 3.55
N GLU A 14 19.76 -18.68 3.87
CA GLU A 14 19.74 -19.67 4.96
C GLU A 14 20.12 -19.11 6.33
N GLU A 15 21.02 -18.13 6.43
CA GLU A 15 21.54 -17.67 7.73
C GLU A 15 20.66 -16.60 8.42
N PHE A 16 19.88 -15.82 7.66
CA PHE A 16 19.05 -14.72 8.20
C PHE A 16 17.58 -14.78 7.76
N GLY A 17 17.10 -15.95 7.31
CA GLY A 17 15.75 -16.13 6.77
C GLY A 17 14.62 -15.65 7.69
N TRP A 18 14.77 -15.87 9.01
CA TRP A 18 13.78 -15.42 10.00
C TRP A 18 13.72 -13.88 10.11
N GLY A 19 14.86 -13.21 10.22
CA GLY A 19 14.93 -11.75 10.33
C GLY A 19 14.39 -11.04 9.08
N ARG A 20 14.64 -11.60 7.89
CA ARG A 20 14.09 -11.08 6.64
C ARG A 20 12.59 -11.35 6.50
N SER A 21 12.10 -12.53 6.87
CA SER A 21 10.66 -12.82 6.89
C SER A 21 9.93 -11.88 7.84
N LEU A 22 10.46 -11.72 9.06
CA LEU A 22 9.92 -10.80 10.05
C LEU A 22 9.96 -9.35 9.55
N HIS A 23 11.06 -8.92 8.92
CA HIS A 23 11.15 -7.57 8.34
C HIS A 23 10.12 -7.35 7.22
N LEU A 24 9.99 -8.30 6.29
CA LEU A 24 9.02 -8.23 5.20
C LEU A 24 7.58 -8.22 5.74
N GLU A 25 7.31 -8.96 6.80
CA GLU A 25 6.00 -8.95 7.44
C GLU A 25 5.74 -7.63 8.18
N LEU A 26 6.72 -7.11 8.94
CA LEU A 26 6.59 -5.87 9.72
C LEU A 26 6.51 -4.63 8.85
N VAL A 27 7.28 -4.54 7.77
CA VAL A 27 7.28 -3.35 6.88
C VAL A 27 5.94 -3.19 6.15
N HIS A 28 5.15 -4.27 6.05
CA HIS A 28 3.82 -4.25 5.45
C HIS A 28 2.69 -4.18 6.51
N SER A 29 2.85 -4.82 7.67
CA SER A 29 1.83 -4.85 8.73
C SER A 29 1.87 -3.63 9.65
N VAL A 30 3.05 -3.13 10.03
CA VAL A 30 3.19 -2.01 10.98
C VAL A 30 2.59 -0.70 10.44
N PRO A 31 2.83 -0.28 9.17
CA PRO A 31 2.16 0.89 8.62
C PRO A 31 0.64 0.72 8.56
N GLY A 32 0.17 -0.49 8.23
CA GLY A 32 -1.26 -0.82 8.22
C GLY A 32 -1.89 -0.69 9.60
N CYS A 33 -1.26 -1.27 10.63
CA CYS A 33 -1.70 -1.17 12.02
C CYS A 33 -1.63 0.26 12.56
N ALA A 34 -0.58 1.02 12.23
CA ALA A 34 -0.46 2.43 12.62
C ALA A 34 -1.56 3.29 12.00
N CYS A 35 -1.84 3.10 10.70
CA CYS A 35 -2.98 3.75 10.03
C CYS A 35 -4.33 3.32 10.64
N PHE A 36 -4.47 2.05 11.00
CA PHE A 36 -5.68 1.52 11.65
C PHE A 36 -5.94 2.15 13.02
N LEU A 37 -4.93 2.15 13.89
CA LEU A 37 -5.00 2.80 15.21
C LEU A 37 -5.21 4.30 15.08
N ASN A 38 -4.52 4.96 14.15
CA ASN A 38 -4.71 6.38 13.89
C ASN A 38 -6.14 6.68 13.42
N ALA A 39 -6.73 5.84 12.57
CA ALA A 39 -8.12 6.00 12.15
C ALA A 39 -9.10 5.84 13.31
N ILE A 40 -8.85 4.93 14.26
CA ILE A 40 -9.74 4.74 15.42
C ILE A 40 -9.56 5.86 16.45
N CYS A 41 -8.32 6.28 16.72
CA CYS A 41 -7.99 7.19 17.82
C CYS A 41 -8.01 8.68 17.44
N THR A 42 -7.89 9.03 16.16
CA THR A 42 -7.87 10.43 15.70
C THR A 42 -9.10 10.77 14.88
N ASN A 43 -9.56 12.02 14.95
CA ASN A 43 -10.68 12.52 14.12
C ASN A 43 -10.30 12.76 12.66
N CYS A 44 -9.11 12.35 12.22
CA CYS A 44 -8.64 12.52 10.85
C CYS A 44 -9.38 11.55 9.92
N ILE A 45 -10.37 12.02 9.17
CA ILE A 45 -11.08 11.19 8.19
C ILE A 45 -10.25 11.05 6.92
N LEU A 46 -9.99 9.82 6.48
CA LEU A 46 -9.32 9.55 5.21
C LEU A 46 -10.19 9.99 4.03
N LYS A 47 -9.62 10.80 3.13
CA LYS A 47 -10.33 11.25 1.92
C LYS A 47 -10.40 10.12 0.91
N LYS A 48 -11.62 9.72 0.53
CA LYS A 48 -11.85 8.65 -0.47
C LYS A 48 -11.13 8.89 -1.79
N ASP A 49 -11.07 10.14 -2.27
CA ASP A 49 -10.42 10.51 -3.54
C ASP A 49 -8.92 10.18 -3.62
N ASN A 50 -8.26 9.98 -2.48
CA ASN A 50 -6.85 9.64 -2.44
C ASN A 50 -6.57 8.20 -2.92
N TRP A 51 -7.58 7.40 -3.25
CA TRP A 51 -7.40 6.08 -3.86
C TRP A 51 -6.53 6.12 -5.13
N LYS A 52 -6.57 7.25 -5.87
CA LYS A 52 -5.74 7.46 -7.07
C LYS A 52 -4.25 7.39 -6.76
N PHE A 53 -3.84 7.81 -5.56
CA PHE A 53 -2.45 7.77 -5.12
C PHE A 53 -1.91 6.34 -5.05
N ILE A 54 -2.74 5.38 -4.61
CA ILE A 54 -2.40 3.95 -4.59
C ILE A 54 -2.09 3.47 -6.00
N THR A 55 -2.93 3.86 -6.96
CA THR A 55 -2.73 3.53 -8.37
C THR A 55 -1.44 4.15 -8.92
N TYR A 56 -1.20 5.43 -8.67
CA TYR A 56 0.01 6.11 -9.13
C TYR A 56 1.28 5.47 -8.56
N MET A 57 1.27 5.14 -7.26
CA MET A 57 2.41 4.47 -6.62
C MET A 57 2.63 3.06 -7.15
N THR A 58 1.56 2.30 -7.40
CA THR A 58 1.67 0.95 -7.98
C THR A 58 2.27 1.01 -9.39
N LEU A 59 1.84 1.96 -10.22
CA LEU A 59 2.38 2.15 -11.56
C LEU A 59 3.85 2.60 -11.54
N LEU A 60 4.17 3.58 -10.69
CA LEU A 60 5.53 4.11 -10.59
C LEU A 60 6.50 3.03 -10.09
N TYR A 61 6.17 2.35 -8.99
CA TYR A 61 6.99 1.28 -8.44
C TYR A 61 7.07 0.06 -9.35
N GLY A 62 5.95 -0.32 -9.96
CA GLY A 62 5.91 -1.39 -10.97
C GLY A 62 6.80 -1.09 -12.17
N THR A 63 6.82 0.17 -12.63
CA THR A 63 7.72 0.62 -13.70
C THR A 63 9.19 0.52 -13.30
N PHE A 64 9.54 0.91 -12.07
CA PHE A 64 10.90 0.73 -11.57
C PHE A 64 11.31 -0.76 -11.51
N CYS A 65 10.44 -1.64 -11.02
CA CYS A 65 10.70 -3.08 -10.98
C CYS A 65 10.87 -3.66 -12.39
N TRP A 66 10.05 -3.21 -13.35
CA TRP A 66 10.15 -3.63 -14.73
C TRP A 66 11.43 -3.12 -15.42
N ALA A 67 11.78 -1.84 -15.24
CA ALA A 67 13.02 -1.27 -15.75
C ALA A 67 14.25 -1.97 -15.16
N TYR A 68 14.23 -2.29 -13.86
CA TYR A 68 15.27 -3.07 -13.22
C TYR A 68 15.44 -4.46 -13.84
N PHE A 69 14.32 -5.15 -14.11
CA PHE A 69 14.35 -6.44 -14.80
C PHE A 69 14.93 -6.32 -16.21
N LEU A 70 14.55 -5.31 -16.99
CA LEU A 70 15.10 -5.08 -18.34
C LEU A 70 16.60 -4.81 -18.32
N LEU A 71 17.11 -4.09 -17.31
CA LEU A 71 18.52 -3.74 -17.21
C LEU A 71 19.41 -4.87 -16.67
N THR A 72 18.88 -5.70 -15.76
CA THR A 72 19.68 -6.68 -15.02
C THR A 72 19.39 -8.13 -15.39
N GLY A 73 18.24 -8.39 -16.03
CA GLY A 73 17.70 -9.74 -16.24
C GLY A 73 17.19 -10.41 -14.97
N VAL A 74 17.18 -9.72 -13.83
CA VAL A 74 16.82 -10.27 -12.51
C VAL A 74 15.55 -9.63 -11.99
N GLN A 75 14.69 -10.44 -11.36
CA GLN A 75 13.46 -9.98 -10.73
C GLN A 75 13.72 -9.58 -9.29
N GLN A 76 13.19 -8.42 -8.87
CA GLN A 76 13.33 -7.95 -7.50
C GLN A 76 12.40 -8.70 -6.52
N TYR A 77 11.25 -9.16 -7.02
CA TYR A 77 10.26 -9.92 -6.25
C TYR A 77 9.89 -11.17 -7.03
N SER A 78 9.86 -12.32 -6.34
CA SER A 78 9.53 -13.61 -6.95
C SER A 78 8.08 -13.69 -7.45
N PHE A 79 7.17 -12.91 -6.87
CA PHE A 79 5.78 -12.82 -7.32
C PHE A 79 5.59 -11.84 -8.49
N LEU A 80 6.63 -11.13 -8.93
CA LEU A 80 6.61 -10.26 -10.11
C LEU A 80 7.43 -10.90 -11.23
N ASP A 81 6.91 -11.99 -11.77
CA ASP A 81 7.51 -12.66 -12.92
C ASP A 81 7.26 -11.89 -14.23
N PHE A 82 8.22 -11.04 -14.59
CA PHE A 82 8.17 -10.25 -15.83
C PHE A 82 8.56 -11.05 -17.08
N SER A 83 9.09 -12.28 -16.93
CA SER A 83 9.49 -13.11 -18.07
C SER A 83 8.29 -13.70 -18.82
N ASN A 84 7.24 -14.05 -18.07
CA ASN A 84 6.01 -14.65 -18.60
C ASN A 84 4.83 -13.66 -18.65
N GLY A 85 5.04 -12.40 -18.26
CA GLY A 85 4.00 -11.37 -18.21
C GLY A 85 3.07 -11.43 -16.99
N ASP A 86 3.18 -12.47 -16.16
CA ASP A 86 2.40 -12.65 -14.93
C ASP A 86 2.58 -11.49 -13.93
N ALA A 87 3.73 -10.83 -13.94
CA ALA A 87 3.97 -9.64 -13.13
C ALA A 87 2.91 -8.54 -13.33
N PHE A 88 2.48 -8.29 -14.57
CA PHE A 88 1.49 -7.23 -14.84
C PHE A 88 0.11 -7.61 -14.33
N LYS A 89 -0.26 -8.90 -14.44
CA LYS A 89 -1.48 -9.44 -13.85
C LYS A 89 -1.44 -9.33 -12.32
N ASN A 90 -0.31 -9.65 -11.71
CA ASN A 90 -0.14 -9.55 -10.26
C ASN A 90 -0.19 -8.10 -9.78
N LEU A 91 0.48 -7.16 -10.48
CA LEU A 91 0.39 -5.72 -10.20
C LEU A 91 -1.05 -5.21 -10.31
N PHE A 92 -1.81 -5.65 -11.31
CA PHE A 92 -3.22 -5.29 -11.45
C PHE A 92 -4.05 -5.74 -10.24
N TRP A 93 -3.92 -7.01 -9.84
CA TRP A 93 -4.66 -7.53 -8.68
C TRP A 93 -4.25 -6.89 -7.36
N ILE A 94 -2.96 -6.63 -7.17
CA ILE A 94 -2.45 -5.90 -5.99
C ILE A 94 -3.05 -4.50 -5.93
N ASN A 95 -3.05 -3.75 -7.05
CA ASN A 95 -3.64 -2.43 -7.10
C ASN A 95 -5.14 -2.47 -6.79
N LEU A 96 -5.87 -3.38 -7.45
CA LEU A 96 -7.31 -3.50 -7.30
C LEU A 96 -7.69 -3.84 -5.85
N ALA A 97 -7.03 -4.84 -5.25
CA ALA A 97 -7.26 -5.22 -3.86
C ALA A 97 -6.96 -4.06 -2.91
N SER A 98 -5.84 -3.35 -3.12
CA SER A 98 -5.44 -2.22 -2.27
C SER A 98 -6.45 -1.06 -2.34
N VAL A 99 -6.96 -0.73 -3.54
CA VAL A 99 -7.99 0.30 -3.72
C VAL A 99 -9.30 -0.10 -3.06
N ILE A 100 -9.74 -1.36 -3.21
CA ILE A 100 -10.96 -1.86 -2.57
C ILE A 100 -10.84 -1.76 -1.05
N VAL A 101 -9.74 -2.27 -0.49
CA VAL A 101 -9.48 -2.22 0.96
C VAL A 101 -9.45 -0.78 1.46
N TYR A 102 -8.80 0.14 0.74
CA TYR A 102 -8.77 1.55 1.10
C TYR A 102 -10.17 2.19 1.12
N ILE A 103 -11.01 1.92 0.12
CA ILE A 103 -12.38 2.45 0.05
C ILE A 103 -13.25 1.88 1.17
N LEU A 104 -13.13 0.58 1.46
CA LEU A 104 -13.81 -0.05 2.59
C LEU A 104 -13.39 0.61 3.90
N PHE A 105 -12.09 0.85 4.08
CA PHE A 105 -11.54 1.49 5.26
C PHE A 105 -12.08 2.92 5.43
N CYS A 106 -12.05 3.74 4.38
CA CYS A 106 -12.64 5.09 4.41
C CYS A 106 -14.15 5.05 4.73
N SER A 107 -14.87 4.05 4.23
CA SER A 107 -16.32 3.92 4.48
C SER A 107 -16.65 3.50 5.91
N ILE A 108 -15.78 2.70 6.53
CA ILE A 108 -15.88 2.35 7.96
C ILE A 108 -15.53 3.58 8.81
N ASP A 109 -14.45 4.28 8.46
CA ASP A 109 -13.96 5.47 9.15
C ASP A 109 -15.03 6.58 9.21
N GLU A 110 -15.70 6.84 8.08
CA GLU A 110 -16.84 7.76 7.98
C GLU A 110 -18.04 7.36 8.84
N ARG A 111 -18.20 6.07 9.18
CA ARG A 111 -19.33 5.58 9.99
C ARG A 111 -19.04 5.55 11.48
N ILE A 112 -17.80 5.27 11.88
CA ILE A 112 -17.42 5.14 13.29
C ILE A 112 -17.21 6.50 13.94
N LYS A 113 -16.57 7.45 13.25
CA LYS A 113 -16.20 8.75 13.82
C LYS A 113 -17.39 9.63 14.24
N PRO A 114 -18.49 9.73 13.47
CA PRO A 114 -19.66 10.50 13.89
C PRO A 114 -20.31 9.97 15.19
N ILE A 115 -20.10 8.69 15.51
CA ILE A 115 -20.62 8.05 16.73
C ILE A 115 -19.80 8.48 17.96
N ASN A 116 -18.50 8.78 17.79
CA ASN A 116 -17.59 9.16 18.87
C ASN A 116 -17.68 10.65 19.26
N GLU A 117 -18.11 11.56 18.37
CA GLU A 117 -18.15 13.00 18.67
C GLU A 117 -19.49 13.52 19.24
N GLY A 118 -20.52 12.69 19.39
CA GLY A 118 -21.79 13.11 20.00
C GLY A 118 -22.54 14.24 19.27
N GLY A 119 -22.15 14.55 18.03
CA GLY A 119 -22.65 15.65 17.21
C GLY A 119 -22.87 15.23 15.76
N TYR A 120 -23.81 15.91 15.10
CA TYR A 120 -24.36 15.63 13.77
C TYR A 120 -23.42 14.95 12.76
N ILE A 121 -23.91 13.86 12.17
CA ILE A 121 -23.22 13.09 11.12
C ILE A 121 -23.10 13.96 9.85
N TYR A 122 -21.93 14.53 9.61
CA TYR A 122 -21.60 15.16 8.33
C TYR A 122 -20.76 14.20 7.48
N THR A 123 -21.25 13.86 6.30
CA THR A 123 -20.45 13.16 5.28
C THR A 123 -19.41 14.11 4.67
N TYR A 124 -18.28 13.61 4.17
CA TYR A 124 -17.21 14.45 3.60
C TYR A 124 -17.70 15.37 2.48
N ASN A 125 -18.67 14.90 1.68
CA ASN A 125 -19.35 15.68 0.63
C ASN A 125 -20.14 16.89 1.17
N GLN A 126 -20.53 16.88 2.45
CA GLN A 126 -21.20 17.99 3.12
C GLN A 126 -20.21 18.98 3.73
N LEU A 127 -19.04 18.51 4.19
CA LEU A 127 -17.95 19.36 4.67
C LEU A 127 -17.30 20.15 3.53
N ASP A 128 -17.03 19.51 2.39
CA ASP A 128 -16.40 20.15 1.23
C ASP A 128 -17.29 21.27 0.64
N LYS A 129 -18.61 21.08 0.65
CA LYS A 129 -19.58 22.11 0.23
C LYS A 129 -19.69 23.30 1.17
N ARG A 130 -19.38 23.13 2.47
CA ARG A 130 -19.46 24.22 3.46
C ARG A 130 -18.27 25.18 3.37
N ASN A 131 -17.11 24.68 2.97
CA ASN A 131 -15.89 25.49 2.82
C ASN A 131 -15.78 26.19 1.44
N GLN A 132 -16.75 25.97 0.55
CA GLN A 132 -16.83 26.61 -0.77
C GLN A 132 -17.81 27.81 -0.80
N VAL A 133 -18.27 28.28 0.36
CA VAL A 133 -19.11 29.48 0.51
C VAL A 133 -18.30 30.60 1.15
#